data_AF-A0A962H491-F1
#
_entry.id   AF-A0A962H491-F1
#
_cell.length_a   1.000
_cell.length_b   1.000
_cell.length_c   1.000
_cell.angle_alpha   90.00
_cell.angle_beta   90.00
_cell.angle_gamma   90.00
#
_symmetry.space_group_name_H-M   'P 1'
#
loop_
_entity.id
_entity.type
_entity.pdbx_description
1 polymer ?
#
loop_
_entity_poly.entity_id
_entity_poly.type
_entity_poly.pdbx_seq_one_letter_code
_entity_poly.pdbx_strand_id
1 'polypeptide(L)'
;MKSFWFCMLGPCLAISSAAAFAQDDAVWIERHLRNGGGTAIGPPPQGRVPDPIAVANLDRYVGQDVRLTLSSGRVRDGRLQRVEGDEVFLRSRMGGGYANVSFSRSQVVRAELE
;
A
#
# COMPACT_ATOMS: atom_id res chain seq x y z
N MET A 1 24.71 -36.07 -64.01
CA MET A 1 25.94 -35.42 -63.50
C MET A 1 25.65 -33.95 -63.26
N LYS A 2 26.12 -33.42 -62.11
CA LYS A 2 26.23 -31.99 -61.70
C LYS A 2 24.91 -31.31 -61.28
N SER A 3 24.67 -31.09 -59.99
CA SER A 3 25.23 -30.05 -59.07
C SER A 3 24.39 -28.76 -59.12
N PHE A 4 23.63 -28.47 -58.07
CA PHE A 4 23.97 -27.54 -56.95
C PHE A 4 23.77 -26.06 -57.31
N TRP A 5 22.73 -25.42 -56.77
CA TRP A 5 22.58 -23.96 -56.57
C TRP A 5 21.26 -23.72 -55.76
N PHE A 6 21.22 -23.58 -54.44
CA PHE A 6 21.72 -22.55 -53.50
C PHE A 6 21.21 -21.13 -53.75
N CYS A 7 20.07 -20.76 -53.15
CA CYS A 7 19.81 -19.37 -52.75
C CYS A 7 18.93 -19.33 -51.49
N MET A 8 19.56 -19.64 -50.35
CA MET A 8 19.27 -18.94 -49.11
C MET A 8 19.84 -17.52 -49.24
N LEU A 9 19.03 -16.48 -49.09
CA LEU A 9 19.50 -15.16 -48.63
C LEU A 9 18.34 -14.20 -48.37
N GLY A 10 18.16 -13.86 -47.10
CA GLY A 10 17.36 -12.72 -46.65
C GLY A 10 17.58 -12.50 -45.14
N PRO A 11 18.00 -11.31 -44.68
CA PRO A 11 18.97 -11.16 -43.60
C PRO A 11 18.35 -10.70 -42.28
N CYS A 12 18.75 -11.31 -41.16
CA CYS A 12 18.57 -10.69 -39.84
C CYS A 12 19.94 -10.20 -39.35
N LEU A 13 20.27 -8.96 -39.73
CA LEU A 13 21.17 -8.11 -38.96
C LEU A 13 20.52 -7.83 -37.60
N ALA A 14 21.01 -8.49 -36.56
CA ALA A 14 20.79 -8.04 -35.19
C ALA A 14 22.14 -7.58 -34.63
N ILE A 15 22.21 -6.25 -34.53
CA ILE A 15 23.32 -5.44 -34.03
C ILE A 15 23.30 -5.50 -32.49
N SER A 16 24.46 -5.85 -31.95
CA SER A 16 25.11 -5.32 -30.73
C SER A 16 24.58 -5.59 -29.31
N SER A 17 25.58 -5.95 -28.50
CA SER A 17 25.77 -5.59 -27.08
C SER A 17 25.03 -6.37 -26.01
N ALA A 18 25.38 -7.65 -25.85
CA ALA A 18 25.19 -8.37 -24.60
C ALA A 18 26.44 -8.28 -23.72
N ALA A 19 26.71 -7.12 -23.11
CA ALA A 19 27.71 -6.97 -22.03
C ALA A 19 27.62 -5.61 -21.34
N ALA A 20 26.51 -5.31 -20.65
CA ALA A 20 26.44 -4.11 -19.79
C ALA A 20 25.48 -4.23 -18.58
N PHE A 21 24.86 -5.38 -18.35
CA PHE A 21 23.91 -5.57 -17.24
C PHE A 21 24.45 -6.44 -16.10
N ALA A 22 25.69 -6.94 -16.20
CA ALA A 22 26.25 -7.84 -15.19
C ALA A 22 27.01 -7.12 -14.05
N GLN A 23 27.17 -5.79 -14.09
CA GLN A 23 28.04 -5.06 -13.15
C GLN A 23 27.29 -4.36 -12.00
N ASP A 24 26.04 -3.94 -12.18
CA ASP A 24 25.23 -3.38 -11.07
C ASP A 24 24.73 -4.46 -10.09
N ASP A 25 24.60 -5.69 -10.56
CA ASP A 25 24.15 -6.82 -9.73
C ASP A 25 25.20 -7.25 -8.70
N ALA A 26 26.49 -7.06 -8.96
CA ALA A 26 27.55 -7.55 -8.07
C ALA A 26 27.58 -6.82 -6.72
N VAL A 27 27.26 -5.51 -6.71
CA VAL A 27 27.32 -4.67 -5.50
C VAL A 27 26.17 -5.00 -4.54
N TRP A 28 24.98 -5.31 -5.07
CA TRP A 28 23.84 -5.73 -4.27
C TRP A 28 24.05 -7.15 -3.69
N ILE A 29 24.59 -8.07 -4.50
CA ILE A 29 24.86 -9.47 -4.10
C ILE A 29 25.94 -9.53 -3.00
N GLU A 30 27.03 -8.77 -3.11
CA GLU A 30 28.08 -8.75 -2.07
C GLU A 30 27.58 -8.20 -0.73
N ARG A 31 26.72 -7.16 -0.76
CA ARG A 31 26.10 -6.61 0.45
C ARG A 31 25.12 -7.61 1.07
N HIS A 32 24.38 -8.34 0.23
CA HIS A 32 23.40 -9.33 0.67
C HIS A 32 24.06 -10.56 1.29
N LEU A 33 25.12 -11.09 0.69
CA LEU A 33 25.85 -12.25 1.21
C LEU A 33 26.65 -11.94 2.49
N ARG A 34 27.16 -10.70 2.63
CA ARG A 34 27.89 -10.26 3.82
C ARG A 34 26.99 -10.11 5.05
N ASN A 35 25.69 -9.88 4.89
CA ASN A 35 24.77 -9.54 6.01
C ASN A 35 23.94 -10.71 6.56
N GLY A 36 24.10 -11.93 6.05
CA GLY A 36 23.51 -13.13 6.66
C GLY A 36 22.03 -13.35 6.33
N GLY A 37 21.70 -14.62 6.09
CA GLY A 37 20.42 -15.09 5.53
C GLY A 37 19.15 -14.52 6.19
N GLY A 38 18.21 -14.13 5.34
CA GLY A 38 16.86 -13.73 5.75
C GLY A 38 15.99 -13.33 4.58
N THR A 39 15.34 -14.33 3.98
CA THR A 39 14.05 -14.33 3.27
C THR A 39 13.63 -13.07 2.47
N ALA A 40 13.59 -13.22 1.14
CA ALA A 40 12.79 -12.49 0.14
C ALA A 40 12.40 -11.01 0.44
N ILE A 41 13.09 -10.06 -0.18
CA ILE A 41 12.75 -8.63 -0.08
C ILE A 41 12.65 -8.02 -1.49
N GLY A 42 11.47 -8.08 -2.10
CA GLY A 42 11.03 -6.94 -2.90
C GLY A 42 10.81 -5.75 -1.95
N PRO A 43 10.95 -4.49 -2.38
CA PRO A 43 10.61 -3.36 -1.52
C PRO A 43 9.20 -3.60 -0.94
N PRO A 44 9.00 -3.42 0.38
CA PRO A 44 7.68 -3.58 0.97
C PRO A 44 6.71 -2.72 0.14
N PRO A 45 5.48 -3.18 -0.12
CA PRO A 45 4.49 -2.31 -0.73
C PRO A 45 4.51 -1.02 0.10
N GLN A 46 4.70 0.12 -0.57
CA GLN A 46 4.63 1.43 0.06
C GLN A 46 3.17 1.67 0.44
N GLY A 47 2.69 0.90 1.43
CA GLY A 47 1.39 1.03 2.02
C GLY A 47 1.35 2.41 2.64
N ARG A 48 0.37 3.21 2.23
CA ARG A 48 0.06 4.50 2.85
C ARG A 48 0.02 4.28 4.36
N VAL A 49 0.94 4.91 5.08
CA VAL A 49 0.91 4.92 6.54
C VAL A 49 -0.34 5.72 6.92
N PRO A 50 -1.31 5.13 7.65
CA PRO A 50 -2.50 5.87 8.08
C PRO A 50 -2.07 7.10 8.89
N ASP A 51 -2.66 8.26 8.60
CA ASP A 51 -2.32 9.50 9.31
C ASP A 51 -3.03 9.52 10.67
N PRO A 52 -2.30 9.42 11.79
CA PRO A 52 -2.92 9.35 13.11
C PRO A 52 -3.55 10.69 13.48
N ILE A 53 -4.82 10.65 13.90
CA ILE A 53 -5.58 11.81 14.34
C ILE A 53 -5.60 11.83 15.88
N ALA A 54 -5.27 12.97 16.47
CA ALA A 54 -5.54 13.19 17.89
C ALA A 54 -7.06 13.21 18.12
N VAL A 55 -7.57 12.32 18.97
CA VAL A 55 -9.03 12.15 19.23
C VAL A 55 -9.70 13.47 19.63
N ALA A 56 -9.00 14.32 20.38
CA ALA A 56 -9.48 15.66 20.79
C ALA A 56 -9.76 16.60 19.62
N ASN A 57 -9.13 16.37 18.45
CA ASN A 57 -9.25 17.20 17.25
C ASN A 57 -10.20 16.62 16.19
N LEU A 58 -10.96 15.56 16.52
CA LEU A 58 -11.86 14.90 15.54
C LEU A 58 -12.82 15.88 14.85
N ASP A 59 -13.25 16.94 15.54
CA ASP A 59 -14.12 17.99 14.99
C ASP A 59 -13.58 18.62 13.70
N ARG A 60 -12.25 18.70 13.55
CA ARG A 60 -11.60 19.26 12.36
C ARG A 60 -11.67 18.37 11.13
N TYR A 61 -12.00 17.09 11.32
CA TYR A 61 -12.04 16.08 10.28
C TYR A 61 -13.48 15.68 9.92
N VAL A 62 -14.47 16.47 10.34
CA VAL A 62 -15.87 16.27 9.94
C VAL A 62 -15.97 16.29 8.40
N GLY A 63 -16.67 15.29 7.86
CA GLY A 63 -16.83 15.04 6.44
C GLY A 63 -15.75 14.13 5.84
N GLN A 64 -14.70 13.77 6.59
CA GLN A 64 -13.64 12.87 6.13
C GLN A 64 -13.92 11.42 6.51
N ASP A 65 -13.34 10.50 5.73
CA ASP A 65 -13.40 9.07 5.99
C ASP A 65 -12.29 8.72 6.99
N VAL A 66 -12.70 8.09 8.10
CA VAL A 66 -11.86 7.81 9.25
C VAL A 66 -12.01 6.34 9.66
N ARG A 67 -10.91 5.79 10.16
CA ARG A 67 -10.88 4.52 10.91
C ARG A 67 -10.76 4.82 12.39
N LEU A 68 -11.70 4.31 13.17
CA LEU A 68 -11.75 4.51 14.62
C LEU A 68 -11.61 3.17 15.34
N THR A 69 -10.63 3.08 16.24
CA THR A 69 -10.47 1.93 17.14
C THR A 69 -11.06 2.28 18.50
N LEU A 70 -12.04 1.50 18.92
CA LEU A 70 -12.72 1.69 20.20
C LEU A 70 -11.99 0.94 21.32
N SER A 71 -12.26 1.33 22.57
CA SER A 71 -11.73 0.69 23.79
C SER A 71 -12.17 -0.77 23.93
N SER A 72 -13.29 -1.14 23.30
CA SER A 72 -13.73 -2.54 23.17
C SER A 72 -12.88 -3.39 22.21
N GLY A 73 -11.89 -2.79 21.53
CA GLY A 73 -11.11 -3.43 20.47
C GLY A 73 -11.81 -3.46 19.11
N ARG A 74 -13.07 -2.99 19.03
CA ARG A 74 -13.82 -2.92 17.77
C ARG A 74 -13.28 -1.78 16.89
N VAL A 75 -13.14 -2.06 15.61
CA VAL A 75 -12.79 -1.07 14.59
C VAL A 75 -14.05 -0.64 13.84
N ARG A 76 -14.17 0.67 13.60
CA ARG A 76 -15.27 1.28 12.85
C ARG A 76 -14.69 2.16 11.75
N ASP A 77 -15.03 1.83 10.52
CA ASP A 77 -14.68 2.59 9.34
C ASP A 77 -15.91 3.35 8.85
N GLY A 78 -15.74 4.63 8.55
CA GLY A 78 -16.84 5.42 8.01
C GLY A 78 -16.52 6.90 7.90
N ARG A 79 -17.53 7.65 7.47
CA ARG A 79 -17.43 9.09 7.35
C ARG A 79 -17.79 9.77 8.66
N LEU A 80 -16.91 10.62 9.17
CA LEU A 80 -17.19 11.43 10.35
C LEU A 80 -18.25 12.48 10.00
N GLN A 81 -19.39 12.48 10.68
CA GLN A 81 -20.52 13.37 10.35
C GLN A 81 -20.59 14.58 11.25
N ARG A 82 -20.32 14.40 12.54
CA ARG A 82 -20.36 15.46 13.54
C ARG A 82 -19.61 15.01 14.80
N VAL A 83 -19.12 15.99 15.55
CA VAL A 83 -18.69 15.81 16.94
C VAL A 83 -19.43 16.85 17.78
N GLU A 84 -20.18 16.41 18.79
CA GLU A 84 -20.90 17.28 19.73
C GLU A 84 -20.45 16.95 21.15
N GLY A 85 -19.65 17.84 21.75
CA GLY A 85 -19.11 17.62 23.09
C GLY A 85 -18.28 16.33 23.15
N ASP A 86 -18.79 15.34 23.90
CA ASP A 86 -18.17 14.03 24.04
C ASP A 86 -18.71 12.99 23.04
N GLU A 87 -19.72 13.31 22.23
CA GLU A 87 -20.32 12.35 21.30
C GLU A 87 -19.78 12.51 19.88
N VAL A 88 -19.38 11.39 19.28
CA VAL A 88 -18.85 11.31 17.92
C VAL A 88 -19.85 10.56 17.05
N PHE A 89 -20.28 11.17 15.95
CA PHE A 89 -21.25 10.61 15.01
C PHE A 89 -20.55 10.16 13.73
N LEU A 90 -20.65 8.88 13.39
CA LEU A 90 -20.02 8.25 12.24
C LEU A 90 -21.08 7.60 11.35
N ARG A 91 -21.01 7.85 10.04
CA ARG A 91 -21.76 7.09 9.05
C ARG A 91 -20.91 5.93 8.56
N SER A 92 -21.19 4.75 9.07
CA SER A 92 -20.48 3.51 8.75
C SER A 92 -21.26 2.71 7.70
N ARG A 93 -20.55 2.00 6.83
CA ARG A 93 -21.19 0.98 5.99
C ARG A 93 -21.55 -0.22 6.86
N MET A 94 -22.78 -0.69 6.77
CA MET A 94 -23.26 -1.87 7.50
C MET A 94 -24.17 -2.70 6.59
N GLY A 95 -23.76 -3.94 6.32
CA GLY A 95 -24.47 -4.82 5.38
C GLY A 95 -24.62 -4.20 3.99
N GLY A 96 -25.86 -4.11 3.50
CA GLY A 96 -26.20 -3.56 2.19
C GLY A 96 -26.36 -2.03 2.13
N GLY A 97 -26.13 -1.31 3.23
CA GLY A 97 -26.38 0.13 3.30
C GLY A 97 -25.45 0.88 4.24
N TYR A 98 -25.92 2.04 4.70
CA TYR A 98 -25.21 2.89 5.65
C TYR A 98 -26.03 3.05 6.92
N ALA A 99 -25.36 3.02 8.06
CA ALA A 99 -25.95 3.31 9.36
C ALA A 99 -25.21 4.49 10.00
N ASN A 100 -25.96 5.36 10.67
CA ASN A 100 -25.38 6.35 11.56
C ASN A 100 -25.20 5.70 12.93
N VAL A 101 -23.98 5.73 13.44
CA VAL A 101 -23.63 5.23 14.77
C VAL A 101 -23.00 6.36 15.55
N SER A 102 -23.28 6.41 16.84
CA SER A 102 -22.59 7.31 17.77
C SER A 102 -21.85 6.54 18.85
N PHE A 103 -20.81 7.15 19.38
CA PHE A 103 -20.03 6.65 20.50
C PHE A 103 -19.41 7.82 21.25
N SER A 104 -19.09 7.60 22.52
CA SER A 104 -18.37 8.59 23.31
C SER A 104 -16.92 8.69 22.84
N ARG A 105 -16.39 9.91 22.84
CA ARG A 105 -15.00 10.23 22.50
C ARG A 105 -14.04 9.53 23.46
N SER A 106 -14.45 9.34 24.72
CA SER A 106 -13.71 8.53 25.71
C SER A 106 -13.60 7.04 25.33
N GLN A 107 -14.49 6.52 24.48
CA GLN A 107 -14.44 5.16 23.98
C GLN A 107 -13.48 5.02 22.79
N VAL A 108 -13.00 6.11 22.18
CA VAL A 108 -12.09 6.07 21.04
C VAL A 108 -10.65 6.06 21.55
N VAL A 109 -9.93 4.96 21.29
CA VAL A 109 -8.52 4.81 21.68
C VAL A 109 -7.58 5.32 20.60
N ARG A 110 -7.99 5.17 19.33
CA ARG A 110 -7.19 5.60 18.18
C ARG A 110 -8.11 6.04 17.05
N ALA A 111 -7.69 7.08 16.34
CA ALA A 111 -8.34 7.57 15.13
C ALA A 111 -7.29 7.77 14.03
N GLU A 112 -7.63 7.40 12.80
CA GLU A 112 -6.76 7.46 11.62
C GLU A 112 -7.57 7.94 10.41
N LEU A 113 -6.94 8.69 9.49
CA LEU A 113 -7.51 8.99 8.18
C LEU A 113 -7.30 7.81 7.20
N GLU A 114 -8.29 7.53 6.35
CA GLU A 114 -8.18 6.54 5.25
C GLU A 114 -7.77 7.17 3.90
#